data_AF-A0A0D6NLD1-F1
#
_entry.id   AF-A0A0D6NLD1-F1
#
_cell.length_a   1.000
_cell.length_b   1.000
_cell.length_c   1.000
_cell.angle_alpha   90.00
_cell.angle_beta   90.00
_cell.angle_gamma   90.00
#
_symmetry.space_group_name_H-M   'P 1'
#
loop_
_entity.id
_entity.type
_entity.pdbx_description
1 polymer ?
#
loop_
_entity_poly.entity_id
_entity_poly.type
_entity_poly.pdbx_seq_one_letter_code
_entity_poly.pdbx_strand_id
1 'polypeptide(L)'
;MTKTRTRPRYQIAHAVDNGPTVERLAKSVFTKGSPPRVLTTVQALLNAQSISQDAANAAERWYRDYVFGKCGYVEYKPDYVPDTTTKHDDISWQVVRANAWGHVLDVKFTLGKCAHTLLEMMLADEMTLAKIGERLFPSISRSLASNKANAQCCIVLETLAAYYQSERSKRARDKTCTAVH
;
A
#
# COMPACT_ATOMS: atom_id res chain seq x y z
N MET A 1 57.66 6.68 19.57
CA MET A 1 56.90 7.84 19.07
C MET A 1 55.90 7.37 18.04
N THR A 2 54.63 7.23 18.41
CA THR A 2 53.58 6.66 17.55
C THR A 2 52.75 7.80 16.96
N LYS A 3 52.84 8.01 15.64
CA LYS A 3 52.07 9.07 14.94
C LYS A 3 50.62 8.61 14.75
N THR A 4 49.70 9.16 15.53
CA THR A 4 48.25 8.93 15.37
C THR A 4 47.74 9.69 14.15
N ARG A 5 47.26 8.96 13.14
CA ARG A 5 46.71 9.55 11.91
C ARG A 5 45.26 9.95 12.12
N THR A 6 45.01 11.23 12.37
CA THR A 6 43.67 11.79 12.55
C THR A 6 42.89 11.68 11.24
N ARG A 7 41.81 10.91 11.22
CA ARG A 7 40.89 10.82 10.06
C ARG A 7 40.11 12.13 9.94
N PRO A 8 39.95 12.70 8.73
CA PRO A 8 39.14 13.90 8.54
C PRO A 8 37.67 13.59 8.90
N ARG A 9 37.08 14.45 9.71
CA ARG A 9 35.69 14.39 10.11
C ARG A 9 34.86 14.95 8.95
N TYR A 10 34.23 14.08 8.17
CA TYR A 10 33.28 14.52 7.14
C TYR A 10 32.02 15.02 7.83
N GLN A 11 31.73 16.32 7.70
CA GLN A 11 30.41 16.86 8.03
C GLN A 11 29.47 16.50 6.89
N ILE A 12 28.53 15.59 7.17
CA ILE A 12 27.43 15.28 6.25
C ILE A 12 26.59 16.56 6.20
N ALA A 13 26.41 17.13 5.01
CA ALA A 13 25.49 18.25 4.82
C ALA A 13 24.10 17.79 5.27
N HIS A 14 23.64 18.28 6.42
CA HIS A 14 22.25 18.08 6.84
C HIS A 14 21.38 18.74 5.78
N ALA A 15 20.56 17.94 5.08
CA ALA A 15 19.55 18.47 4.16
C ALA A 15 18.68 19.46 4.94
N VAL A 16 18.80 20.73 4.58
CA VAL A 16 17.99 21.81 5.14
C VAL A 16 16.60 21.66 4.54
N ASP A 17 15.64 21.42 5.42
CA ASP A 17 14.21 21.26 5.15
C ASP A 17 13.80 20.01 4.33
N ASN A 18 13.39 18.96 5.03
CA ASN A 18 12.76 17.76 4.45
C ASN A 18 11.25 17.96 4.19
N GLY A 19 10.76 19.21 4.23
CA GLY A 19 9.39 19.56 3.89
C GLY A 19 9.06 19.27 2.42
N PRO A 20 7.77 19.03 2.08
CA PRO A 20 7.37 18.87 0.69
C PRO A 20 7.67 20.15 -0.10
N THR A 21 8.25 20.02 -1.30
CA THR A 21 8.49 21.17 -2.19
C THR A 21 7.19 21.88 -2.54
N VAL A 22 7.29 23.15 -2.96
CA VAL A 22 6.13 23.97 -3.32
C VAL A 22 5.29 23.30 -4.43
N GLU A 23 5.92 22.64 -5.41
CA GLU A 23 5.17 21.90 -6.43
C GLU A 23 4.49 20.64 -5.88
N ARG A 24 5.07 20.02 -4.85
CA ARG A 24 4.47 18.86 -4.17
C ARG A 24 3.27 19.27 -3.32
N LEU A 25 3.35 20.37 -2.57
CA LEU A 25 2.22 20.93 -1.80
C LEU A 25 1.03 21.29 -2.69
N ALA A 26 1.28 21.77 -3.91
CA ALA A 26 0.22 22.11 -4.85
C ALA A 26 -0.55 20.87 -5.40
N LYS A 27 0.07 19.69 -5.36
CA LYS A 27 -0.48 18.46 -5.98
C LYS A 27 -1.16 17.52 -4.99
N SER A 28 -0.76 17.56 -3.72
CA SER A 28 -1.12 16.55 -2.73
C SER A 28 -1.45 17.16 -1.37
N VAL A 29 -2.35 16.50 -0.64
CA VAL A 29 -2.62 16.81 0.78
C VAL A 29 -1.60 16.05 1.63
N PHE A 30 -0.99 16.69 2.62
CA PHE A 30 0.02 16.07 3.47
C PHE A 30 -0.47 15.90 4.92
N THR A 31 0.06 14.90 5.62
CA THR A 31 -0.14 14.67 7.05
C THR A 31 0.53 15.78 7.87
N LYS A 32 0.02 16.06 9.07
CA LYS A 32 0.59 17.06 10.00
C LYS A 32 1.89 16.59 10.69
N GLY A 33 2.53 15.52 10.21
CA GLY A 33 3.75 14.94 10.80
C GLY A 33 5.04 15.60 10.28
N SER A 34 6.17 15.24 10.89
CA SER A 34 7.51 15.67 10.45
C SER A 34 8.38 14.44 10.14
N PRO A 35 8.77 14.18 8.88
CA PRO A 35 8.39 14.92 7.68
C PRO A 35 6.92 14.69 7.26
N PRO A 36 6.26 15.68 6.63
CA PRO A 36 4.90 15.53 6.11
C PRO A 36 4.87 14.47 5.02
N ARG A 37 3.98 13.47 5.14
CA ARG A 37 3.76 12.44 4.11
C ARG A 37 2.46 12.71 3.38
N VAL A 38 2.33 12.28 2.12
CA VAL A 38 1.06 12.39 1.40
C VAL A 38 -0.03 11.65 2.19
N LEU A 39 -1.12 12.35 2.50
CA LEU A 39 -2.29 11.78 3.15
C LEU A 39 -3.04 10.95 2.11
N THR A 40 -2.82 9.65 2.14
CA THR A 40 -3.53 8.72 1.26
C THR A 40 -5.02 8.67 1.61
N THR A 41 -5.86 8.32 0.65
CA THR A 41 -7.31 8.15 0.85
C THR A 41 -7.60 7.15 1.98
N VAL A 42 -6.83 6.06 2.08
CA VAL A 42 -6.94 5.08 3.17
C VAL A 42 -6.63 5.72 4.53
N GLN A 43 -5.57 6.50 4.65
CA GLN A 43 -5.22 7.16 5.91
C GLN A 43 -6.28 8.18 6.33
N ALA A 44 -6.87 8.91 5.37
CA ALA A 44 -7.97 9.83 5.63
C ALA A 44 -9.21 9.08 6.18
N LEU A 45 -9.58 7.95 5.55
CA LEU A 45 -10.70 7.12 5.99
C LEU A 45 -10.45 6.47 7.36
N LEU A 46 -9.22 6.04 7.64
CA LEU A 46 -8.81 5.46 8.92
C LEU A 46 -8.86 6.52 10.04
N ASN A 47 -8.34 7.72 9.78
CA ASN A 47 -8.39 8.83 10.74
C ASN A 47 -9.83 9.26 11.05
N ALA A 48 -10.72 9.16 10.06
CA ALA A 48 -12.16 9.42 10.21
C ALA A 48 -12.93 8.24 10.84
N GLN A 49 -12.24 7.15 11.23
CA GLN A 49 -12.83 5.92 11.76
C GLN A 49 -13.91 5.31 10.84
N SER A 50 -13.83 5.59 9.54
CA SER A 50 -14.77 5.08 8.54
C SER A 50 -14.40 3.67 8.06
N ILE A 51 -13.16 3.25 8.33
CA ILE A 51 -12.65 1.90 8.09
C ILE A 51 -11.87 1.41 9.32
N SER A 52 -11.76 0.09 9.44
CA SER A 52 -10.99 -0.60 10.46
C SER A 52 -9.48 -0.56 10.19
N GLN A 53 -8.68 -0.82 11.24
CA GLN A 53 -7.24 -0.99 11.08
C GLN A 53 -6.92 -2.22 10.20
N ASP A 54 -7.74 -3.26 10.26
CA ASP A 54 -7.60 -4.45 9.42
C ASP A 54 -7.82 -4.12 7.94
N ALA A 55 -8.78 -3.26 7.61
CA ALA A 55 -8.98 -2.73 6.26
C ALA A 55 -7.77 -1.92 5.76
N ALA A 56 -7.17 -1.08 6.61
CA ALA A 56 -5.93 -0.38 6.26
C ALA A 56 -4.75 -1.34 6.05
N ASN A 57 -4.59 -2.35 6.90
CA ASN A 57 -3.55 -3.38 6.77
C ASN A 57 -3.73 -4.23 5.50
N ALA A 58 -4.99 -4.57 5.18
CA ALA A 58 -5.36 -5.28 3.97
C ALA A 58 -5.03 -4.48 2.71
N ALA A 59 -5.29 -3.17 2.72
CA ALA A 59 -4.94 -2.26 1.63
C ALA A 59 -3.43 -2.18 1.40
N GLU A 60 -2.64 -2.03 2.47
CA GLU A 60 -1.17 -2.02 2.40
C GLU A 60 -0.64 -3.35 1.83
N ARG A 61 -1.19 -4.48 2.27
CA ARG A 61 -0.81 -5.79 1.73
C ARG A 61 -1.10 -5.89 0.24
N TRP A 62 -2.30 -5.51 -0.18
CA TRP A 62 -2.69 -5.56 -1.59
C TRP A 62 -1.82 -4.63 -2.43
N TYR A 63 -1.52 -3.42 -1.94
CA TYR A 63 -0.67 -2.46 -2.64
C TYR A 63 0.76 -2.98 -2.84
N ARG A 64 1.34 -3.62 -1.82
CA ARG A 64 2.65 -4.28 -1.94
C ARG A 64 2.65 -5.37 -3.00
N ASP A 65 1.66 -6.25 -3.00
CA ASP A 65 1.52 -7.31 -4.01
C ASP A 65 1.33 -6.70 -5.42
N TYR A 66 0.57 -5.60 -5.53
CA TYR A 66 0.34 -4.88 -6.78
C TYR A 66 1.61 -4.22 -7.33
N VAL A 67 2.31 -3.42 -6.52
CA VAL A 67 3.56 -2.75 -6.94
C VAL A 67 4.61 -3.78 -7.29
N PHE A 68 4.77 -4.82 -6.47
CA PHE A 68 5.76 -5.83 -6.75
C PHE A 68 5.43 -6.63 -8.01
N GLY A 69 4.19 -7.12 -8.15
CA GLY A 69 3.73 -7.85 -9.32
C GLY A 69 3.85 -7.02 -10.61
N LYS A 70 3.38 -5.77 -10.59
CA LYS A 70 3.31 -4.91 -11.78
C LYS A 70 4.66 -4.26 -12.12
N CYS A 71 5.34 -3.67 -11.13
CA CYS A 71 6.55 -2.87 -11.35
C CYS A 71 7.86 -3.63 -11.10
N GLY A 72 7.83 -4.77 -10.40
CA GLY A 72 9.00 -5.63 -10.20
C GLY A 72 10.00 -5.17 -9.14
N TYR A 73 9.63 -4.17 -8.32
CA TYR A 73 10.45 -3.71 -7.19
C TYR A 73 9.67 -3.78 -5.87
N VAL A 74 10.42 -3.86 -4.77
CA VAL A 74 9.88 -3.83 -3.40
C VAL A 74 10.52 -2.65 -2.68
N GLU A 75 9.69 -1.78 -2.11
CA GLU A 75 10.19 -0.73 -1.22
C GLU A 75 10.34 -1.27 0.19
N TYR A 76 11.57 -1.28 0.67
CA TYR A 76 11.89 -1.68 2.03
C TYR A 76 11.93 -0.46 2.95
N LYS A 77 11.47 -0.65 4.19
CA LYS A 77 11.66 0.37 5.22
C LYS A 77 13.16 0.50 5.56
N PRO A 78 13.60 1.66 6.09
CA PRO A 78 15.01 1.88 6.44
C PRO A 78 15.61 0.85 7.41
N ASP A 79 14.77 0.19 8.20
CA ASP A 79 15.10 -0.82 9.21
C ASP A 79 14.84 -2.27 8.75
N TYR A 80 14.64 -2.50 7.45
CA TYR A 80 14.36 -3.83 6.92
C TYR A 80 15.58 -4.76 7.02
N VAL A 81 15.37 -5.93 7.62
CA VAL A 81 16.34 -7.03 7.63
C VAL A 81 15.97 -8.02 6.51
N PRO A 82 16.84 -8.22 5.50
CA PRO A 82 16.58 -9.16 4.42
C PRO A 82 16.45 -10.59 4.94
N ASP A 83 15.44 -11.29 4.46
CA ASP A 83 15.30 -12.73 4.69
C ASP A 83 16.35 -13.48 3.85
N THR A 84 17.21 -14.25 4.50
CA THR A 84 18.27 -15.02 3.84
C THR A 84 17.81 -16.42 3.41
N THR A 85 16.57 -16.80 3.70
CA THR A 85 16.04 -18.16 3.39
C THR A 85 15.62 -18.32 1.92
N THR A 86 15.32 -17.22 1.22
CA THR A 86 15.02 -17.24 -0.21
C THR A 86 16.30 -17.07 -1.00
N LYS A 87 16.53 -17.95 -1.98
CA LYS A 87 17.63 -17.78 -2.94
C LYS A 87 17.33 -16.54 -3.79
N HIS A 88 18.12 -15.48 -3.63
CA HIS A 88 17.94 -14.19 -4.32
C HIS A 88 18.48 -14.24 -5.75
N ASP A 89 18.12 -15.28 -6.53
CA ASP A 89 18.44 -15.39 -7.95
C ASP A 89 17.27 -14.95 -8.84
N ASP A 90 17.57 -14.65 -10.11
CA ASP A 90 16.61 -14.07 -11.06
C ASP A 90 15.34 -14.92 -11.22
N ILE A 91 15.48 -16.26 -11.21
CA ILE A 91 14.35 -17.19 -11.37
C ILE A 91 13.46 -17.15 -10.13
N SER A 92 14.05 -17.25 -8.93
CA SER A 92 13.29 -17.18 -7.69
C SER A 92 12.57 -15.84 -7.58
N TRP A 93 13.21 -14.74 -8.02
CA TRP A 93 12.59 -13.42 -8.06
C TRP A 93 11.37 -13.37 -8.98
N GLN A 94 11.45 -13.95 -10.19
CA GLN A 94 10.30 -14.02 -11.10
C GLN A 94 9.16 -14.87 -10.52
N VAL A 95 9.46 -15.97 -9.83
CA VAL A 95 8.43 -16.82 -9.20
C VAL A 95 7.71 -16.06 -8.08
N VAL A 96 8.43 -15.38 -7.20
CA VAL A 96 7.81 -14.58 -6.12
C VAL A 96 6.97 -13.44 -6.71
N ARG A 97 7.45 -12.80 -7.78
CA ARG A 97 6.70 -11.75 -8.50
C ARG A 97 5.41 -12.29 -9.12
N ALA A 98 5.48 -13.46 -9.76
CA ALA A 98 4.32 -14.12 -10.35
C ALA A 98 3.27 -14.46 -9.27
N ASN A 99 3.70 -14.94 -8.11
CA ASN A 99 2.82 -15.21 -6.98
C ASN A 99 2.13 -13.94 -6.44
N ALA A 100 2.88 -12.83 -6.32
CA ALA A 100 2.32 -11.55 -5.91
C ALA A 100 1.24 -11.06 -6.89
N TRP A 101 1.50 -11.15 -8.20
CA TRP A 101 0.48 -10.84 -9.21
C TRP A 101 -0.71 -11.81 -9.16
N GLY A 102 -0.46 -13.10 -8.90
CA GLY A 102 -1.49 -14.10 -8.66
C GLY A 102 -2.45 -13.69 -7.54
N HIS A 103 -1.93 -13.26 -6.39
CA HIS A 103 -2.77 -12.76 -5.28
C HIS A 103 -3.64 -11.55 -5.69
N VAL A 104 -3.10 -10.62 -6.48
CA VAL A 104 -3.86 -9.47 -6.99
C VAL A 104 -5.00 -9.92 -7.91
N LEU A 105 -4.74 -10.91 -8.77
CA LEU A 105 -5.75 -11.50 -9.64
C LEU A 105 -6.81 -12.26 -8.84
N ASP A 106 -6.44 -13.00 -7.79
CA ASP A 106 -7.38 -13.70 -6.92
C ASP A 106 -8.35 -12.72 -6.25
N VAL A 107 -7.83 -11.59 -5.75
CA VAL A 107 -8.66 -10.49 -5.21
C VAL A 107 -9.60 -9.96 -6.30
N LYS A 108 -9.09 -9.70 -7.50
CA LYS A 108 -9.88 -9.19 -8.64
C LYS A 108 -11.00 -10.15 -9.05
N PHE A 109 -10.73 -11.46 -9.07
CA PHE A 109 -11.74 -12.46 -9.43
C PHE A 109 -12.77 -12.67 -8.32
N THR A 110 -12.37 -12.50 -7.05
CA THR A 110 -13.26 -12.69 -5.91
C THR A 110 -14.14 -11.46 -5.64
N LEU A 111 -13.56 -10.26 -5.61
CA LEU A 111 -14.28 -9.01 -5.33
C LEU A 111 -14.86 -8.35 -6.59
N GLY A 112 -14.40 -8.79 -7.77
CA GLY A 112 -14.83 -8.28 -9.06
C GLY A 112 -14.00 -7.11 -9.58
N LYS A 113 -14.15 -6.84 -10.88
CA LYS A 113 -13.38 -5.81 -11.61
C LYS A 113 -13.58 -4.39 -11.05
N CYS A 114 -14.79 -4.05 -10.60
CA CYS A 114 -15.08 -2.72 -10.09
C CYS A 114 -14.30 -2.42 -8.81
N ALA A 115 -14.29 -3.36 -7.86
CA ALA A 115 -13.52 -3.24 -6.63
C ALA A 115 -12.02 -3.15 -6.92
N HIS A 116 -11.52 -3.95 -7.87
CA HIS A 116 -10.12 -3.86 -8.32
C HIS A 116 -9.76 -2.48 -8.87
N THR A 117 -10.57 -1.91 -9.76
CA THR A 117 -10.33 -0.56 -10.29
C THR A 117 -10.37 0.50 -9.19
N LEU A 118 -11.26 0.35 -8.19
CA LEU A 118 -11.31 1.22 -7.02
C LEU A 118 -10.04 1.14 -6.17
N LEU A 119 -9.50 -0.06 -5.97
CA LEU A 119 -8.22 -0.25 -5.28
C LEU A 119 -7.07 0.38 -6.07
N GLU A 120 -7.02 0.22 -7.40
CA GLU A 120 -6.02 0.89 -8.25
C GLU A 120 -6.11 2.42 -8.12
N MET A 121 -7.32 2.99 -8.26
CA MET A 121 -7.52 4.43 -8.15
C MET A 121 -7.11 4.98 -6.77
N MET A 122 -7.41 4.26 -5.68
CA MET A 122 -7.09 4.70 -4.32
C MET A 122 -5.61 4.53 -3.96
N LEU A 123 -5.01 3.40 -4.34
CA LEU A 123 -3.73 2.94 -3.80
C LEU A 123 -2.58 3.12 -4.79
N ALA A 124 -2.80 2.82 -6.07
CA ALA A 124 -1.76 2.93 -7.10
C ALA A 124 -1.71 4.34 -7.70
N ASP A 125 -2.88 4.92 -8.01
CA ASP A 125 -2.98 6.26 -8.59
C ASP A 125 -3.09 7.37 -7.51
N GLU A 126 -3.18 6.98 -6.23
CA GLU A 126 -3.32 7.87 -5.07
C GLU A 126 -4.41 8.96 -5.24
N MET A 127 -5.50 8.63 -5.94
CA MET A 127 -6.55 9.59 -6.23
C MET A 127 -7.30 10.00 -4.95
N THR A 128 -7.53 11.30 -4.81
CA THR A 128 -8.44 11.85 -3.77
C THR A 128 -9.88 11.39 -4.02
N LEU A 129 -10.70 11.28 -2.96
CA LEU A 129 -12.12 10.94 -3.06
C LEU A 129 -12.92 11.82 -4.04
N ALA A 130 -12.59 13.11 -4.13
CA ALA A 130 -13.24 14.01 -5.09
C ALA A 130 -12.96 13.60 -6.55
N LYS A 131 -11.69 13.30 -6.89
CA LYS A 131 -11.29 12.80 -8.22
C LYS A 131 -11.88 11.42 -8.53
N ILE A 132 -11.93 10.53 -7.55
CA ILE A 132 -12.59 9.22 -7.69
C ILE A 132 -14.09 9.44 -7.97
N GLY A 133 -14.74 10.32 -7.22
CA GLY A 133 -16.14 10.68 -7.40
C GLY A 133 -16.43 11.26 -8.79
N GLU A 134 -15.63 12.21 -9.26
CA GLU A 134 -15.76 12.79 -10.60
C GLU A 134 -15.61 11.74 -11.70
N ARG A 135 -14.71 10.76 -11.51
CA ARG A 135 -14.49 9.68 -12.48
C ARG A 135 -15.61 8.64 -12.51
N LEU A 136 -16.19 8.31 -11.35
CA LEU A 136 -17.24 7.29 -11.24
C LEU A 136 -18.65 7.86 -11.46
N PHE A 137 -18.88 9.12 -11.08
CA PHE A 137 -20.19 9.76 -11.08
C PHE A 137 -20.11 11.16 -11.74
N PRO A 138 -19.80 11.24 -13.05
CA PRO A 138 -19.56 12.52 -13.72
C PRO A 138 -20.83 13.39 -13.86
N SER A 139 -22.02 12.79 -13.77
CA SER A 139 -23.30 13.46 -14.02
C SER A 139 -23.95 14.11 -12.79
N ILE A 140 -23.35 13.97 -11.60
CA ILE A 140 -23.91 14.50 -10.35
C ILE A 140 -22.99 15.56 -9.74
N SER A 141 -23.51 16.29 -8.74
CA SER A 141 -22.74 17.33 -8.08
C SER A 141 -21.48 16.75 -7.41
N ARG A 142 -20.38 17.51 -7.45
CA ARG A 142 -19.07 17.10 -6.92
C ARG A 142 -19.13 16.60 -5.47
N SER A 143 -19.91 17.28 -4.63
CA SER A 143 -20.09 16.89 -3.22
C SER A 143 -20.77 15.52 -3.10
N LEU A 144 -21.85 15.30 -3.85
CA LEU A 144 -22.57 14.03 -3.85
C LEU A 144 -21.71 12.89 -4.43
N ALA A 145 -20.96 13.17 -5.50
CA ALA A 145 -20.03 12.23 -6.11
C ALA A 145 -18.92 11.81 -5.14
N SER A 146 -18.31 12.76 -4.44
CA SER A 146 -17.28 12.49 -3.42
C SER A 146 -17.83 11.66 -2.26
N ASN A 147 -19.06 11.94 -1.80
CA ASN A 147 -19.70 11.16 -0.73
C ASN A 147 -20.01 9.72 -1.16
N LYS A 148 -20.49 9.53 -2.39
CA LYS A 148 -20.70 8.18 -2.95
C LYS A 148 -19.38 7.44 -3.12
N ALA A 149 -18.34 8.12 -3.61
CA ALA A 149 -17.00 7.54 -3.72
C ALA A 149 -16.45 7.13 -2.35
N ASN A 150 -16.60 7.98 -1.32
CA ASN A 150 -16.22 7.65 0.05
C ASN A 150 -16.87 6.35 0.51
N ALA A 151 -18.20 6.25 0.42
CA ALA A 151 -18.93 5.04 0.82
C ALA A 151 -18.47 3.78 0.07
N GLN A 152 -18.26 3.88 -1.25
CA GLN A 152 -17.77 2.76 -2.06
C GLN A 152 -16.34 2.35 -1.66
N CYS A 153 -15.47 3.32 -1.38
CA CYS A 153 -14.11 3.07 -0.92
C CYS A 153 -14.10 2.33 0.42
N CYS A 154 -14.91 2.75 1.39
CA CYS A 154 -15.04 2.06 2.68
C CYS A 154 -15.51 0.61 2.51
N ILE A 155 -16.56 0.39 1.72
CA ILE A 155 -17.09 -0.96 1.45
C ILE A 155 -16.00 -1.85 0.84
N VAL A 156 -15.30 -1.37 -0.19
CA VAL A 156 -14.25 -2.15 -0.86
C VAL A 156 -13.11 -2.51 0.10
N LEU A 157 -12.68 -1.57 0.94
CA LEU A 157 -11.61 -1.80 1.91
C LEU A 157 -11.99 -2.81 2.99
N GLU A 158 -13.21 -2.75 3.52
CA GLU A 158 -13.70 -3.75 4.50
C GLU A 158 -13.90 -5.12 3.86
N THR A 159 -14.39 -5.17 2.63
CA THR A 159 -14.55 -6.44 1.89
C THR A 159 -13.19 -7.07 1.60
N LEU A 160 -12.16 -6.26 1.33
CA LEU A 160 -10.78 -6.71 1.15
C LEU A 160 -10.21 -7.29 2.45
N ALA A 161 -10.47 -6.66 3.60
CA ALA A 161 -10.09 -7.23 4.90
C ALA A 161 -10.78 -8.58 5.14
N ALA A 162 -12.09 -8.67 4.92
CA ALA A 162 -12.85 -9.90 5.06
C ALA A 162 -12.30 -11.02 4.15
N TYR A 163 -11.94 -10.70 2.91
CA TYR A 163 -11.27 -11.63 2.00
C TYR A 163 -9.98 -12.20 2.60
N TYR A 164 -9.06 -11.33 3.06
CA TYR A 164 -7.80 -11.79 3.62
C TYR A 164 -7.94 -12.55 4.95
N GLN A 165 -8.93 -12.20 5.78
CA GLN A 165 -9.28 -12.97 6.97
C GLN A 165 -9.80 -14.37 6.60
N SER A 166 -10.64 -14.46 5.56
CA SER A 166 -11.15 -15.75 5.07
C SER A 166 -10.02 -16.64 4.54
N GLU A 167 -9.08 -16.08 3.77
CA GLU A 167 -7.91 -16.79 3.25
C GLU A 167 -6.99 -17.28 4.36
N ARG A 168 -6.74 -16.45 5.38
CA ARG A 168 -5.97 -16.86 6.56
C ARG A 168 -6.64 -18.02 7.29
N SER A 169 -7.96 -17.96 7.45
CA SER A 169 -8.75 -18.99 8.13
C SER A 169 -8.81 -20.31 7.34
N LYS A 170 -8.81 -20.27 6.00
CA LYS A 170 -8.68 -21.47 5.16
C LYS A 170 -7.31 -22.11 5.34
N ARG A 171 -6.24 -21.32 5.20
CA ARG A 171 -4.85 -21.80 5.39
C ARG A 171 -4.60 -22.37 6.78
N ALA A 172 -5.22 -21.83 7.82
CA ALA A 172 -5.14 -22.37 9.17
C ALA A 172 -5.83 -23.72 9.31
N ARG A 173 -6.99 -23.91 8.64
CA ARG A 173 -7.70 -25.20 8.60
C ARG A 173 -6.88 -26.26 7.88
N ASP A 174 -6.32 -25.93 6.71
CA ASP A 174 -5.55 -26.87 5.90
C ASP A 174 -4.31 -27.40 6.65
N LYS A 175 -3.66 -26.55 7.46
CA LYS A 175 -2.52 -26.94 8.31
C LYS A 175 -2.89 -27.91 9.43
N THR A 176 -4.11 -27.83 9.95
CA THR A 176 -4.59 -28.72 11.01
C THR A 176 -5.07 -30.07 10.44
N CYS A 177 -5.34 -30.13 9.14
CA CYS A 177 -5.87 -31.32 8.46
C CYS A 177 -4.81 -32.22 7.79
N THR A 178 -3.51 -32.04 8.05
CA THR A 178 -2.49 -32.98 7.55
C THR A 178 -2.71 -34.37 8.18
N ALA A 179 -3.13 -35.32 7.34
CA ALA A 179 -3.28 -36.72 7.72
C ALA A 179 -1.92 -37.30 8.11
N VAL A 180 -1.87 -37.89 9.32
CA VAL A 180 -0.75 -38.73 9.75
C VAL A 180 -0.81 -40.01 8.91
N HIS A 181 0.18 -40.21 8.05
CA HIS A 181 0.43 -41.49 7.37
C HIS A 181 1.53 -42.26 8.11
#